data_AF-A0A150MB57-F1
#
_entry.id   AF-A0A150MB57-F1
#
_cell.length_a   1.000
_cell.length_b   1.000
_cell.length_c   1.000
_cell.angle_alpha   90.00
_cell.angle_beta   90.00
_cell.angle_gamma   90.00
#
_symmetry.space_group_name_H-M   'P 1'
#
loop_
_entity.id
_entity.type
_entity.pdbx_description
1 polymer ?
#
loop_
_entity_poly.entity_id
_entity_poly.type
_entity_poly.pdbx_seq_one_letter_code
_entity_poly.pdbx_strand_id
1 'polypeptide(L)'
;MFNLGYLPGGNKQIATQPESTIQAVEQLLSILKPGGIIVLVVYHGHPEGKRERDALLDYVRFLDQRRVHALKYEFINRQNNPPFLIALENRADGSA
;
A
#
# COMPACT_ATOMS: atom_id res chain seq x y z
N MET A 1 -1.95 -8.54 4.46
CA MET A 1 -0.60 -7.95 4.30
C MET A 1 -0.16 -8.18 2.86
N PHE A 2 0.46 -7.18 2.24
CA PHE A 2 1.00 -7.23 0.88
C PHE A 2 2.50 -6.93 0.90
N ASN A 3 3.26 -7.65 0.08
CA ASN A 3 4.64 -7.30 -0.27
C ASN A 3 4.64 -7.03 -1.79
N LEU A 4 4.81 -5.77 -2.18
CA LEU A 4 4.70 -5.35 -3.58
C LEU A 4 6.01 -5.57 -4.34
N GLY A 5 5.93 -5.68 -5.65
CA GLY A 5 7.06 -5.95 -6.55
C GLY A 5 7.04 -7.38 -7.08
N TYR A 6 8.23 -7.90 -7.37
CA TYR A 6 8.42 -9.24 -7.94
C TYR A 6 8.90 -10.24 -6.87
N LEU A 7 8.70 -11.52 -7.16
CA LEU A 7 9.22 -12.61 -6.33
C LEU A 7 10.78 -12.61 -6.34
N PRO A 8 11.46 -12.58 -5.18
CA PRO A 8 12.92 -12.68 -5.13
C PRO A 8 13.43 -13.96 -5.79
N GLY A 9 14.41 -13.82 -6.69
CA GLY A 9 14.93 -14.93 -7.49
C GLY A 9 14.02 -15.42 -8.63
N GLY A 10 12.82 -14.85 -8.78
CA GLY A 10 11.88 -15.16 -9.85
C GLY A 10 12.03 -14.29 -11.09
N ASN A 11 11.09 -14.44 -12.02
CA ASN A 11 11.02 -13.62 -13.22
C ASN A 11 10.56 -12.18 -12.86
N LYS A 12 11.44 -11.19 -13.06
CA LYS A 12 11.17 -9.78 -12.75
C LYS A 12 10.09 -9.14 -13.62
N GLN A 13 9.71 -9.77 -14.73
CA GLN A 13 8.56 -9.35 -15.55
C GLN A 13 7.22 -9.67 -14.88
N ILE A 14 7.21 -10.55 -13.89
CA ILE A 14 6.02 -10.89 -13.10
C ILE A 14 6.12 -10.12 -11.78
N ALA A 15 5.42 -9.01 -11.72
CA ALA A 15 5.34 -8.14 -10.54
C ALA A 15 3.89 -7.68 -10.33
N THR A 16 3.58 -7.25 -9.11
CA THR A 16 2.33 -6.55 -8.81
C THR A 16 2.16 -5.32 -9.70
N GLN A 17 0.90 -4.99 -10.02
CA GLN A 17 0.55 -3.87 -10.90
C GLN A 17 -0.36 -2.88 -10.17
N PRO A 18 -0.22 -1.56 -10.42
CA PRO A 18 -0.98 -0.52 -9.75
C PRO A 18 -2.48 -0.80 -9.66
N GLU A 19 -3.09 -1.16 -10.79
CA GLU A 19 -4.53 -1.35 -10.94
C GLU A 19 -5.01 -2.52 -10.08
N SER A 20 -4.30 -3.65 -10.17
CA SER A 20 -4.63 -4.86 -9.39
C SER A 20 -4.42 -4.66 -7.89
N THR A 21 -3.37 -3.92 -7.50
CA THR A 21 -3.07 -3.64 -6.10
C THR A 21 -4.12 -2.73 -5.48
N ILE A 22 -4.50 -1.64 -6.16
CA ILE A 22 -5.54 -0.71 -5.69
C ILE A 22 -6.89 -1.42 -5.59
N GLN A 23 -7.27 -2.19 -6.61
CA GLN A 23 -8.52 -2.93 -6.61
C GLN A 23 -8.57 -3.95 -5.44
N ALA A 24 -7.46 -4.62 -5.13
CA ALA A 24 -7.39 -5.53 -3.99
C ALA A 24 -7.52 -4.79 -2.64
N VAL A 25 -6.91 -3.61 -2.51
CA VAL A 25 -7.02 -2.75 -1.32
C VAL A 25 -8.46 -2.27 -1.13
N GLU A 26 -9.11 -1.78 -2.18
CA GLU A 26 -10.52 -1.35 -2.16
C GLU A 26 -11.44 -2.49 -1.69
N GLN A 27 -11.31 -3.67 -2.29
CA GLN A 27 -12.11 -4.84 -1.93
C GLN A 27 -11.89 -5.22 -0.48
N LEU A 28 -10.63 -5.26 -0.01
CA LEU A 28 -10.34 -5.58 1.37
C LEU A 28 -10.93 -4.55 2.33
N LEU A 29 -10.76 -3.24 2.07
CA LEU A 29 -11.33 -2.19 2.92
C LEU A 29 -12.85 -2.30 3.05
N SER A 30 -13.55 -2.76 2.00
CA SER A 30 -15.01 -2.93 2.04
C SER A 30 -15.50 -4.09 2.91
N ILE A 31 -14.67 -5.12 3.15
CA ILE A 31 -15.01 -6.29 3.98
C ILE A 31 -14.28 -6.33 5.33
N LEU A 32 -13.29 -5.46 5.52
CA LEU A 32 -12.48 -5.44 6.73
C LEU A 32 -13.32 -4.96 7.91
N LYS A 33 -13.27 -5.66 9.04
CA LYS A 33 -13.95 -5.21 10.25
C LYS A 33 -13.32 -3.90 10.77
N PRO A 34 -14.06 -3.04 11.48
CA PRO A 34 -13.48 -1.91 12.18
C PRO A 34 -12.29 -2.33 13.06
N GLY A 35 -11.22 -1.53 13.05
CA GLY A 35 -9.93 -1.81 13.68
C GLY A 35 -9.04 -2.81 12.91
N GLY A 36 -9.53 -3.42 11.83
CA GLY A 36 -8.72 -4.27 10.97
C GLY A 36 -7.71 -3.45 10.17
N ILE A 37 -6.53 -4.04 9.93
CA ILE A 37 -5.39 -3.34 9.32
C ILE A 37 -4.92 -4.05 8.05
N ILE A 38 -4.76 -3.28 6.96
CA ILE A 38 -4.03 -3.69 5.77
C ILE A 38 -2.63 -3.10 5.86
N VAL A 39 -1.61 -3.96 5.81
CA VAL A 39 -0.20 -3.55 5.73
C VAL A 39 0.32 -3.80 4.33
N LEU A 40 0.93 -2.79 3.70
CA LEU A 40 1.60 -2.89 2.42
C LEU A 40 3.07 -2.52 2.58
N VAL A 41 3.97 -3.42 2.21
CA VAL A 41 5.40 -3.14 2.08
C VAL A 41 5.70 -2.81 0.62
N VAL A 42 6.16 -1.59 0.36
CA VAL A 42 6.31 -1.03 -0.99
C VAL A 42 7.79 -1.04 -1.39
N TYR A 43 8.11 -1.86 -2.39
CA TYR A 43 9.46 -1.95 -2.97
C TYR A 43 9.52 -1.13 -4.26
N HIS A 44 10.13 0.07 -4.20
CA HIS A 44 10.13 1.03 -5.32
C HIS A 44 11.53 1.32 -5.90
N GLY A 45 12.44 0.37 -5.76
CA GLY A 45 13.82 0.46 -6.26
C GLY A 45 13.97 0.32 -7.78
N HIS A 46 12.89 -0.01 -8.50
CA HIS A 46 12.87 -0.22 -9.96
C HIS A 46 11.73 0.60 -10.63
N PRO A 47 11.78 0.84 -11.95
CA PRO A 47 10.81 1.69 -12.65
C PRO A 47 9.35 1.33 -12.38
N GLU A 48 9.00 0.05 -12.47
CA GLU A 48 7.60 -0.37 -12.24
C GLU A 48 7.16 -0.22 -10.79
N GLY A 49 8.06 -0.47 -9.84
CA GLY A 49 7.80 -0.25 -8.42
C GLY A 49 7.62 1.23 -8.09
N LYS A 50 8.23 2.15 -8.86
CA LYS A 50 7.96 3.60 -8.74
C LYS A 50 6.57 3.96 -9.24
N ARG A 51 6.13 3.40 -10.37
CA ARG A 51 4.78 3.63 -10.91
C ARG A 51 3.70 3.12 -9.95
N GLU A 52 3.88 1.89 -9.45
CA GLU A 52 2.97 1.31 -8.46
C GLU A 52 2.95 2.10 -7.14
N ARG A 53 4.12 2.53 -6.66
CA ARG A 53 4.23 3.43 -5.50
C ARG A 53 3.42 4.71 -5.69
N ASP A 54 3.61 5.40 -6.81
CA ASP A 54 3.01 6.72 -7.05
C ASP A 54 1.49 6.61 -7.12
N ALA A 55 0.97 5.66 -7.91
CA ALA A 55 -0.46 5.38 -8.00
C ALA A 55 -1.07 4.99 -6.65
N LEU A 56 -0.40 4.11 -5.88
CA LEU A 56 -0.87 3.68 -4.56
C LEU A 56 -0.90 4.85 -3.57
N LEU A 57 0.16 5.68 -3.54
CA LEU A 57 0.22 6.83 -2.63
C LEU A 57 -0.84 7.87 -2.98
N ASP A 58 -1.07 8.13 -4.26
CA ASP A 58 -2.12 9.05 -4.69
C ASP A 58 -3.50 8.51 -4.29
N TYR A 59 -3.81 7.25 -4.58
CA TYR A 59 -5.05 6.61 -4.12
C TYR A 59 -5.24 6.70 -2.60
N VAL A 60 -4.22 6.34 -1.81
CA VAL A 60 -4.30 6.34 -0.34
C VAL A 60 -4.53 7.75 0.21
N ARG A 61 -3.95 8.79 -0.40
CA ARG A 61 -4.15 10.20 0.02
C ARG A 61 -5.59 10.69 -0.16
N PHE A 62 -6.35 10.10 -1.09
CA PHE A 62 -7.74 10.48 -1.36
C PHE A 62 -8.77 9.65 -0.57
N LEU A 63 -8.33 8.70 0.26
CA LEU A 63 -9.24 7.95 1.13
C LEU A 63 -9.89 8.89 2.16
N ASP A 64 -11.19 8.67 2.43
CA ASP A 64 -11.89 9.40 3.49
C ASP A 64 -11.31 9.03 4.85
N GLN A 65 -10.65 10.01 5.49
CA GLN A 65 -10.01 9.85 6.79
C GLN A 65 -10.97 9.42 7.91
N ARG A 66 -12.29 9.65 7.78
CA ARG A 66 -13.29 9.20 8.75
C ARG A 66 -13.50 7.69 8.69
N ARG A 67 -13.23 7.08 7.53
CA ARG A 67 -13.42 5.65 7.26
C ARG A 67 -12.11 4.88 7.29
N VAL A 68 -10.99 5.50 6.93
CA VAL A 68 -9.69 4.84 6.89
C VAL A 68 -8.62 5.75 7.45
N HIS A 69 -7.90 5.29 8.48
CA HIS A 69 -6.65 5.93 8.87
C HIS A 69 -5.50 5.35 8.05
N ALA A 70 -4.66 6.22 7.49
CA ALA A 70 -3.49 5.84 6.72
C ALA A 70 -2.19 6.34 7.38
N LEU A 71 -1.25 5.43 7.60
CA LEU A 71 0.10 5.71 8.11
C LEU A 71 1.13 5.32 7.06
N LYS A 72 2.11 6.20 6.82
CA LYS A 72 3.34 5.87 6.11
C LYS A 72 4.50 5.81 7.10
N TYR A 73 5.23 4.71 7.12
CA TYR A 73 6.44 4.51 7.91
C TYR A 73 7.63 4.26 6.99
N GLU A 74 8.64 5.14 7.02
CA GLU A 74 9.75 5.11 6.08
C GLU A 74 11.10 5.46 6.73
N PHE A 75 12.18 4.94 6.14
CA PHE A 75 13.54 5.39 6.45
C PHE A 75 13.86 6.66 5.67
N ILE A 76 14.15 7.76 6.37
CA ILE A 76 14.41 9.07 5.75
C ILE A 76 15.89 9.38 5.50
N ASN A 77 16.81 8.54 5.98
CA ASN A 77 18.26 8.73 5.87
C ASN A 77 18.99 7.58 5.15
N ARG A 78 18.25 6.70 4.46
CA ARG A 78 18.79 5.56 3.72
C ARG A 78 18.78 5.86 2.21
N GLN A 79 19.91 5.62 1.56
CA GLN A 79 20.06 5.80 0.11
C GLN A 79 19.44 4.63 -0.67
N ASN A 80 19.38 4.77 -2.00
CA ASN A 80 18.95 3.72 -2.94
C ASN A 80 17.48 3.26 -2.82
N ASN A 81 16.56 4.17 -2.48
CA ASN A 81 15.11 3.91 -2.49
C ASN A 81 14.73 2.71 -1.61
N PRO A 82 14.98 2.79 -0.27
CA PRO A 82 14.62 1.72 0.64
C PRO A 82 13.11 1.45 0.61
N PRO A 83 12.66 0.21 0.85
CA PRO A 83 11.24 -0.06 1.01
C PRO A 83 10.65 0.74 2.18
N PHE A 84 9.37 1.06 2.08
CA PHE A 84 8.61 1.68 3.15
C PHE A 84 7.28 0.92 3.37
N LEU A 85 6.61 1.23 4.47
CA LEU A 85 5.35 0.61 4.87
C LEU A 85 4.20 1.62 4.77
N ILE A 86 3.05 1.16 4.26
CA ILE A 86 1.76 1.81 4.42
C ILE A 86 0.89 0.90 5.30
N ALA A 87 0.30 1.45 6.36
CA ALA A 87 -0.74 0.80 7.14
C ALA A 87 -2.07 1.53 6.94
N LEU A 88 -3.11 0.80 6.59
CA LEU A 88 -4.48 1.29 6.46
C LEU A 88 -5.34 0.60 7.51
N GLU A 89 -5.85 1.35 8.48
CA GLU A 89 -6.78 0.86 9.50
C GLU A 89 -8.21 1.22 9.08
N ASN A 90 -9.10 0.22 8.96
CA ASN A 90 -10.51 0.49 8.75
C ASN A 90 -11.14 1.04 10.03
N ARG A 91 -11.84 2.15 9.94
CA ARG A 91 -12.54 2.81 11.05
C ARG A 91 -14.00 2.39 11.03
N ALA A 92 -14.61 2.27 12.21
CA ALA A 92 -16.06 2.13 12.28
C ALA A 92 -16.70 3.38 11.69
N ASP A 93 -17.73 3.23 10.88
CA ASP A 93 -18.51 4.36 10.39
C ASP A 93 -19.07 5.13 11.61
N GLY A 94 -18.50 6.30 11.91
CA GLY A 94 -19.17 7.33 12.71
C GLY A 94 -19.07 7.27 14.24
N SER A 95 -17.99 6.77 14.85
CA SER A 95 -17.73 7.03 16.28
C SER A 95 -16.35 7.65 16.51
N ALA A 96 -16.32 8.98 16.41
CA ALA A 96 -15.41 9.83 17.15
C ALA A 96 -16.13 10.32 18.41
#